data_AF-A0A4Y2BS26-F1
#
_entry.id   AF-A0A4Y2BS26-F1
#
_cell.length_a   1.000
_cell.length_b   1.000
_cell.length_c   1.000
_cell.angle_alpha   90.00
_cell.angle_beta   90.00
_cell.angle_gamma   90.00
#
_symmetry.space_group_name_H-M   'P 1'
#
loop_
_entity.id
_entity.type
_entity.pdbx_description
1 polymer ?
#
loop_
_entity_poly.entity_id
_entity_poly.type
_entity_poly.pdbx_seq_one_letter_code
_entity_poly.pdbx_strand_id
1 'polypeptide(L)'
;MRDYVFILETTIDALGCNIDEFPISNSLIQRIRTEKKEGTRENIKIDFQNKVPDPSDLTFGWQTVAYFECSKIERNRLPIVISYGLKEQLIAVPRLDNSTGNEQAQAFWKAILDWNLEDKVQILCCDTTASNTGRFIGACALLEQTFYREMLFFACIRNSIKGRIRSET
;
A
#
# COMPACT_ATOMS: atom_id res chain seq x y z
N MET A 1 -29.59 19.09 3.63
CA MET A 1 -28.45 18.77 2.72
C MET A 1 -28.92 17.90 1.58
N ARG A 2 -29.64 16.79 1.82
CA ARG A 2 -30.29 16.01 0.74
C ARG A 2 -31.22 16.86 -0.12
N ASP A 3 -31.96 17.75 0.51
CA ASP A 3 -32.95 18.65 -0.11
C ASP A 3 -32.31 19.59 -1.14
N TYR A 4 -31.10 20.07 -0.86
CA TYR A 4 -30.32 20.91 -1.79
C TYR A 4 -29.74 20.10 -2.96
N VAL A 5 -29.28 18.88 -2.71
CA VAL A 5 -28.84 17.95 -3.76
C VAL A 5 -30.01 17.63 -4.71
N PHE A 6 -31.19 17.35 -4.17
CA PHE A 6 -32.40 17.08 -4.96
C PHE A 6 -32.86 18.28 -5.80
N ILE A 7 -32.81 19.50 -5.25
CA ILE A 7 -33.10 20.74 -6.00
C ILE A 7 -32.09 20.95 -7.13
N LEU A 8 -30.80 20.66 -6.92
CA LEU A 8 -29.79 20.75 -7.98
C LEU A 8 -29.96 19.66 -9.05
N GLU A 9 -30.17 18.41 -8.65
CA GLU A 9 -30.41 17.28 -9.58
C GLU A 9 -31.60 17.56 -10.49
N THR A 10 -32.76 17.93 -9.91
CA THR A 10 -33.97 18.30 -10.67
C THR A 10 -33.78 19.53 -11.56
N THR A 11 -32.94 20.50 -11.16
CA THR A 11 -32.62 21.67 -12.01
C THR A 11 -31.73 21.27 -13.20
N ILE A 12 -30.78 20.36 -13.00
CA ILE A 12 -29.86 19.87 -14.03
C ILE A 12 -30.58 18.99 -15.05
N ASP A 13 -31.47 18.10 -14.59
CA ASP A 13 -32.37 17.32 -15.44
C ASP A 13 -33.28 18.24 -16.29
N ALA A 14 -33.85 19.28 -15.68
CA ALA A 14 -34.68 20.26 -16.39
C ALA A 14 -33.92 21.09 -17.44
N LEU A 15 -32.60 21.25 -17.27
CA LEU A 15 -31.71 21.88 -18.25
C LEU A 15 -31.23 20.89 -19.33
N GLY A 16 -31.57 19.59 -19.22
CA GLY A 16 -31.08 18.55 -20.13
C GLY A 16 -29.59 18.25 -19.99
N CYS A 17 -28.97 18.66 -18.88
CA CYS A 17 -27.57 18.43 -18.58
C CYS A 17 -27.38 17.07 -17.91
N ASN A 18 -26.23 16.42 -18.14
CA ASN A 18 -25.95 15.13 -17.52
C ASN A 18 -25.52 15.31 -16.05
N ILE A 19 -26.30 14.77 -15.10
CA ILE A 19 -25.98 14.79 -13.66
C ILE A 19 -24.58 14.21 -13.37
N ASP A 20 -24.13 13.19 -14.10
CA ASP A 20 -22.83 12.56 -13.88
C ASP A 20 -21.63 13.50 -14.12
N GLU A 21 -21.83 14.62 -14.85
CA GLU A 21 -20.80 15.65 -15.06
C GLU A 21 -20.60 16.55 -13.83
N PHE A 22 -21.58 16.60 -12.92
CA PHE A 22 -21.60 17.53 -11.79
C PHE A 22 -21.43 16.78 -10.45
N PRO A 23 -20.29 16.92 -9.74
CA PRO A 23 -20.01 16.18 -8.51
C PRO A 23 -20.79 16.72 -7.29
N ILE A 24 -22.11 16.60 -7.32
CA ILE A 24 -23.05 17.19 -6.35
C ILE A 24 -23.35 16.22 -5.20
N SER A 25 -23.52 14.93 -5.51
CA SER A 25 -23.81 13.90 -4.50
C SER A 25 -22.53 13.28 -3.95
N ASN A 26 -22.54 12.92 -2.66
CA ASN A 26 -21.39 12.29 -2.00
C ASN A 26 -20.98 10.96 -2.65
N SER A 27 -21.93 10.18 -3.16
CA SER A 27 -21.67 8.94 -3.90
C SER A 27 -20.92 9.21 -5.20
N LEU A 28 -21.38 10.18 -6.01
CA LEU A 28 -20.73 10.56 -7.27
C LEU A 28 -19.31 11.12 -7.02
N ILE A 29 -19.13 11.98 -6.01
CA ILE A 29 -17.82 12.48 -5.58
C ILE A 29 -16.88 11.31 -5.24
N GLN A 30 -17.35 10.28 -4.52
CA GLN A 30 -16.51 9.13 -4.17
C GLN A 30 -16.20 8.24 -5.39
N ARG A 31 -17.16 8.06 -6.31
CA ARG A 31 -16.95 7.32 -7.57
C ARG A 31 -15.86 7.98 -8.42
N ILE A 32 -16.02 9.27 -8.75
CA ILE A 32 -15.05 10.07 -9.53
C ILE A 32 -13.65 10.06 -8.85
N ARG A 33 -13.60 10.18 -7.52
CA ARG A 33 -12.34 10.10 -6.76
C ARG A 33 -11.68 8.72 -6.81
N THR A 34 -12.46 7.65 -6.96
CA THR A 34 -11.96 6.27 -7.03
C THR A 34 -11.45 5.98 -8.43
N GLU A 35 -12.23 6.30 -9.46
CA GLU A 35 -11.83 6.19 -10.88
C GLU A 35 -10.54 6.97 -11.16
N LYS A 36 -10.46 8.24 -10.73
CA LYS A 36 -9.25 9.06 -10.91
C LYS A 36 -8.04 8.51 -10.16
N LYS A 37 -8.23 7.88 -8.99
CA LYS A 37 -7.14 7.22 -8.26
C LYS A 37 -6.66 5.96 -8.97
N GLU A 38 -7.57 5.15 -9.51
CA GLU A 38 -7.19 3.93 -10.21
C GLU A 38 -6.45 4.25 -11.51
N GLY A 39 -6.96 5.17 -12.34
CA GLY A 39 -6.21 5.64 -13.52
C GLY A 39 -4.86 6.28 -13.18
N THR A 40 -4.73 6.93 -12.01
CA THR A 40 -3.42 7.41 -11.53
C THR A 40 -2.51 6.25 -11.12
N ARG A 41 -3.03 5.22 -10.45
CA ARG A 41 -2.30 4.00 -10.06
C ARG A 41 -1.81 3.22 -11.28
N GLU A 42 -2.67 3.05 -12.28
CA GLU A 42 -2.34 2.39 -13.55
C GLU A 42 -1.23 3.15 -14.29
N ASN A 43 -1.33 4.48 -14.40
CA ASN A 43 -0.29 5.30 -15.01
C ASN A 43 1.06 5.18 -14.27
N ILE A 44 1.06 5.18 -12.93
CA ILE A 44 2.28 4.96 -12.12
C ILE A 44 2.84 3.55 -12.34
N LYS A 45 1.97 2.53 -12.43
CA LYS A 45 2.40 1.14 -12.67
C LYS A 45 3.02 0.97 -14.06
N ILE A 46 2.44 1.57 -15.10
CA ILE A 46 2.98 1.58 -16.46
C ILE A 46 4.31 2.34 -16.51
N ASP A 47 4.36 3.54 -15.92
CA ASP A 47 5.58 4.35 -15.83
C ASP A 47 6.72 3.61 -15.11
N PHE A 48 6.39 2.92 -14.01
CA PHE A 48 7.32 2.04 -13.32
C PHE A 48 7.80 0.92 -14.24
N GLN A 49 6.90 0.13 -14.84
CA GLN A 49 7.25 -1.01 -15.71
C GLN A 49 8.13 -0.59 -16.90
N ASN A 50 7.90 0.60 -17.47
CA ASN A 50 8.73 1.17 -18.54
C ASN A 50 10.11 1.67 -18.08
N LYS A 51 10.29 1.90 -16.77
CA LYS A 51 11.51 2.45 -16.15
C LYS A 51 12.34 1.43 -15.37
N VAL A 52 11.84 0.21 -15.16
CA VAL A 52 12.61 -0.89 -14.55
C VAL A 52 13.72 -1.30 -15.53
N PRO A 53 15.03 -1.19 -15.17
CA PRO A 53 16.11 -1.71 -16.00
C PRO A 53 16.03 -3.24 -16.17
N ASP A 54 16.86 -3.81 -17.05
CA ASP A 54 16.94 -5.26 -17.21
C ASP A 54 17.32 -5.96 -15.89
N PRO A 55 16.88 -7.21 -15.64
CA PRO A 55 17.06 -7.89 -14.35
C PRO A 55 18.50 -8.00 -13.84
N SER A 56 19.50 -7.84 -14.72
CA SER A 56 20.93 -7.82 -14.39
C SER A 56 21.40 -6.60 -13.61
N ASP A 57 20.68 -5.46 -13.67
CA ASP A 57 21.08 -4.20 -13.02
C ASP A 57 20.38 -3.96 -11.67
N LEU A 58 19.50 -4.87 -11.22
CA LEU A 58 18.64 -4.62 -10.06
C LEU A 58 19.05 -5.37 -8.80
N THR A 59 19.73 -4.65 -7.91
CA THR A 59 19.67 -4.91 -6.47
C THR A 59 18.27 -4.52 -5.97
N PHE A 60 17.35 -5.49 -5.90
CA PHE A 60 16.00 -5.29 -5.34
C PHE A 60 16.03 -5.24 -3.80
N GLY A 61 16.36 -4.09 -3.25
CA GLY A 61 16.22 -3.77 -1.83
C GLY A 61 14.86 -3.13 -1.53
N TRP A 62 13.81 -3.91 -1.23
CA TRP A 62 12.63 -3.31 -0.59
C TRP A 62 12.98 -2.78 0.80
N GLN A 63 12.24 -1.75 1.21
CA GLN A 63 12.12 -1.34 2.59
C GLN A 63 10.63 -1.24 2.92
N THR A 64 10.06 -2.23 3.62
CA THR A 64 8.79 -1.96 4.30
C THR A 64 9.05 -1.07 5.49
N VAL A 65 8.77 0.21 5.28
CA VAL A 65 8.52 1.16 6.35
C VAL A 65 7.07 0.96 6.81
N ALA A 66 6.81 -0.09 7.60
CA ALA A 66 5.51 -0.24 8.24
C ALA A 66 5.29 0.97 9.17
N TYR A 67 4.39 1.86 8.78
CA TYR A 67 4.06 3.06 9.53
C TYR A 67 2.76 2.84 10.30
N PHE A 68 2.90 2.54 11.59
CA PHE A 68 1.79 2.52 12.53
C PHE A 68 1.47 3.94 13.00
N GLU A 69 0.45 4.55 12.39
CA GLU A 69 -0.10 5.81 12.89
C GLU A 69 -1.14 5.53 13.98
N CYS A 70 -0.70 5.62 15.24
CA CYS A 70 -1.59 5.56 16.41
C CYS A 70 -2.50 6.81 16.42
N SER A 71 -3.67 6.69 15.82
CA SER A 71 -4.71 7.73 15.84
C SER A 71 -6.08 7.10 16.10
N LYS A 72 -6.91 7.80 16.88
CA LYS A 72 -8.07 7.25 17.63
C LYS A 72 -9.31 6.90 16.77
N ILE A 73 -9.12 6.65 15.48
CA ILE A 73 -10.08 6.02 14.57
C ILE A 73 -9.28 5.02 13.72
N GLU A 74 -8.86 3.92 14.35
CA GLU A 74 -7.89 2.99 13.77
C GLU A 74 -8.41 2.34 12.48
N ARG A 75 -7.73 2.64 11.37
CA ARG A 75 -7.69 1.77 10.20
C ARG A 75 -6.25 1.35 10.00
N ASN A 76 -5.91 0.16 10.49
CA ASN A 76 -4.60 -0.43 10.25
C ASN A 76 -4.33 -0.41 8.73
N ARG A 77 -3.16 0.06 8.33
CA ARG A 77 -2.75 0.17 6.93
C ARG A 77 -1.28 -0.21 6.82
N LEU A 78 -0.98 -1.03 5.83
CA LEU A 78 0.39 -1.45 5.54
C LEU A 78 0.85 -0.76 4.25
N PRO A 79 1.65 0.32 4.33
CA PRO A 79 2.31 0.87 3.15
C PRO A 79 3.38 -0.11 2.66
N ILE A 80 3.35 -0.45 1.37
CA ILE A 80 4.29 -1.36 0.73
C ILE A 80 5.09 -0.55 -0.29
N VAL A 81 6.38 -0.42 -0.03
CA VAL A 81 7.34 0.35 -0.85
C VAL A 81 8.40 -0.62 -1.38
N ILE A 82 8.68 -0.50 -2.67
CA ILE A 82 9.82 -1.16 -3.32
C ILE A 82 10.90 -0.13 -3.55
N SER A 83 12.17 -0.54 -3.42
CA SER A 83 13.31 0.30 -3.78
C SER A 83 14.18 -0.44 -4.79
N TYR A 84 14.71 0.31 -5.76
CA TYR A 84 15.49 -0.18 -6.88
C TYR A 84 16.52 0.88 -7.28
N GLY A 85 17.80 0.51 -7.30
CA GLY A 85 18.90 1.48 -7.43
C GLY A 85 18.84 2.54 -6.33
N LEU A 86 18.67 3.81 -6.72
CA LEU A 86 18.51 4.97 -5.81
C LEU A 86 17.07 5.53 -5.79
N LYS A 87 16.07 4.73 -6.16
CA LYS A 87 14.66 5.13 -6.25
C LYS A 87 13.79 4.29 -5.32
N GLU A 88 12.75 4.91 -4.79
CA GLU A 88 11.67 4.28 -4.02
C GLU A 88 10.35 4.46 -4.76
N GLN A 89 9.46 3.46 -4.71
CA GLN A 89 8.13 3.50 -5.28
C GLN A 89 7.12 2.87 -4.31
N LEU A 90 6.10 3.64 -3.91
CA LEU A 90 4.96 3.12 -3.18
C LEU A 90 4.06 2.34 -4.15
N ILE A 91 3.87 1.04 -3.92
CA ILE A 91 3.08 0.16 -4.81
C ILE A 91 1.67 -0.13 -4.29
N ALA A 92 1.48 -0.11 -2.97
CA ALA A 92 0.18 -0.31 -2.35
C ALA A 92 0.11 0.26 -0.92
N VAL A 93 -1.11 0.59 -0.46
CA VAL A 93 -1.40 0.86 0.95
C VAL A 93 -2.67 0.10 1.36
N PRO A 94 -2.66 -1.25 1.34
CA PRO A 94 -3.76 -2.07 1.81
C PRO A 94 -4.21 -1.64 3.20
N ARG A 95 -5.53 -1.60 3.38
CA ARG A 95 -6.14 -1.61 4.71
C ARG A 95 -6.05 -3.03 5.24
N LEU A 96 -5.63 -3.14 6.50
CA LEU A 96 -5.74 -4.35 7.29
C LEU A 96 -6.90 -4.15 8.28
N ASP A 97 -7.63 -5.21 8.54
CA ASP A 97 -8.57 -5.29 9.65
C ASP A 97 -7.81 -5.70 10.93
N ASN A 98 -6.82 -6.60 10.83
CA ASN A 98 -5.92 -6.95 11.94
C ASN A 98 -4.45 -6.81 11.55
N SER A 99 -3.63 -6.36 12.51
CA SER A 99 -2.17 -6.22 12.34
C SER A 99 -1.41 -7.53 12.60
N THR A 100 -1.94 -8.66 12.12
CA THR A 100 -1.30 -9.97 12.27
C THR A 100 -0.28 -10.23 11.16
N GLY A 101 0.75 -11.04 11.43
CA GLY A 101 1.77 -11.37 10.44
C GLY A 101 1.23 -12.07 9.20
N ASN A 102 0.21 -12.91 9.35
CA ASN A 102 -0.48 -13.57 8.24
C ASN A 102 -1.21 -12.55 7.35
N GLU A 103 -1.97 -11.63 7.94
CA GLU A 103 -2.70 -10.61 7.17
C GLU A 103 -1.74 -9.63 6.46
N GLN A 104 -0.64 -9.28 7.13
CA GLN A 104 0.46 -8.49 6.55
C GLN A 104 1.13 -9.22 5.38
N ALA A 105 1.46 -10.52 5.51
CA ALA A 105 2.04 -11.33 4.45
C ALA A 105 1.09 -11.49 3.25
N GLN A 106 -0.20 -11.75 3.48
CA GLN A 106 -1.20 -11.88 2.42
C GLN A 106 -1.39 -10.57 1.66
N ALA A 107 -1.49 -9.44 2.38
CA ALA A 107 -1.60 -8.12 1.78
C ALA A 107 -0.35 -7.73 0.98
N PHE A 108 0.84 -8.11 1.46
CA PHE A 108 2.10 -7.95 0.74
C PHE A 108 2.15 -8.80 -0.53
N TRP A 109 1.90 -10.11 -0.42
CA TRP A 109 1.94 -11.04 -1.55
C TRP A 109 0.98 -10.63 -2.66
N LYS A 110 -0.25 -10.22 -2.30
CA LYS A 110 -1.20 -9.67 -3.26
C LYS A 110 -0.65 -8.44 -4.00
N ALA A 111 0.01 -7.51 -3.31
CA ALA A 111 0.63 -6.35 -3.96
C ALA A 111 1.79 -6.72 -4.91
N ILE A 112 2.55 -7.77 -4.59
CA ILE A 112 3.63 -8.29 -5.45
C ILE A 112 3.08 -8.93 -6.72
N LEU A 113 2.03 -9.75 -6.60
CA LEU A 113 1.30 -10.31 -7.76
C LEU A 113 0.64 -9.21 -8.61
N ASP A 114 -0.08 -8.27 -7.99
CA ASP A 114 -0.72 -7.12 -8.64
C ASP A 114 0.26 -6.32 -9.52
N TRP A 115 1.57 -6.32 -9.19
CA TRP A 115 2.62 -5.58 -9.89
C TRP A 115 3.54 -6.45 -10.78
N ASN A 116 3.37 -7.78 -10.79
CA ASN A 116 4.22 -8.75 -11.48
C ASN A 116 5.71 -8.67 -11.04
N LEU A 117 5.92 -8.82 -9.72
CA LEU A 117 7.22 -8.70 -9.04
C LEU A 117 7.66 -9.98 -8.29
N GLU A 118 6.92 -11.08 -8.43
CA GLU A 118 7.15 -12.36 -7.73
C GLU A 118 8.58 -12.91 -7.91
N ASP A 119 9.11 -12.82 -9.13
CA ASP A 119 10.45 -13.27 -9.50
C ASP A 119 11.56 -12.30 -9.03
N LYS A 120 11.21 -11.05 -8.73
CA LYS A 120 12.15 -9.92 -8.57
C LYS A 120 12.52 -9.55 -7.13
N VAL A 121 11.65 -9.77 -6.15
CA VAL A 121 11.95 -9.40 -4.74
C VAL A 121 13.03 -10.33 -4.16
N GLN A 122 14.21 -9.79 -3.82
CA GLN A 122 15.34 -10.58 -3.28
C GLN A 122 15.56 -10.34 -1.78
N ILE A 123 15.59 -9.07 -1.38
CA ILE A 123 15.82 -8.68 0.01
C ILE A 123 14.50 -8.80 0.81
N LEU A 124 14.62 -8.91 2.14
CA LEU A 124 13.69 -9.06 3.28
C LEU A 124 13.57 -7.94 4.40
N CYS A 125 13.69 -6.62 4.16
CA CYS A 125 13.63 -5.56 5.21
C CYS A 125 12.24 -5.13 5.79
N CYS A 126 12.03 -5.25 7.12
CA CYS A 126 10.85 -4.76 7.89
C CYS A 126 11.17 -4.40 9.37
N ASP A 127 10.22 -3.88 10.17
CA ASP A 127 10.42 -3.63 11.61
C ASP A 127 10.37 -4.90 12.47
N THR A 128 11.07 -4.88 13.62
CA THR A 128 11.28 -6.06 14.48
C THR A 128 10.13 -6.34 15.47
N THR A 129 8.88 -6.18 15.02
CA THR A 129 7.70 -6.57 15.81
C THR A 129 7.39 -8.06 15.67
N ALA A 130 6.77 -8.67 16.69
CA ALA A 130 6.45 -10.10 16.68
C ALA A 130 5.52 -10.52 15.52
N SER A 131 4.65 -9.61 15.06
CA SER A 131 3.83 -9.79 13.86
C SER A 131 4.66 -9.88 12.57
N ASN A 132 5.79 -9.17 12.48
CA ASN A 132 6.64 -9.20 11.30
C ASN A 132 7.71 -10.31 11.38
N THR A 133 8.42 -10.43 12.50
CA THR A 133 9.60 -11.30 12.65
C THR A 133 9.37 -12.55 13.51
N GLY A 134 8.11 -12.86 13.86
CA GLY A 134 7.78 -14.07 14.61
C GLY A 134 8.14 -15.36 13.85
N ARG A 135 8.85 -16.29 14.49
CA ARG A 135 9.46 -17.47 13.85
C ARG A 135 8.52 -18.36 13.03
N PHE A 136 7.23 -18.45 13.41
CA PHE A 136 6.27 -19.37 12.79
C PHE A 136 5.07 -18.69 12.12
N ILE A 137 4.64 -17.53 12.62
CA ILE A 137 3.43 -16.80 12.16
C ILE A 137 3.77 -15.31 11.88
N GLY A 138 5.06 -14.95 11.89
CA GLY A 138 5.51 -13.63 11.48
C GLY A 138 5.43 -13.49 9.96
N ALA A 139 5.12 -12.28 9.49
CA ALA A 139 5.01 -11.99 8.06
C ALA A 139 6.25 -12.45 7.27
N CYS A 140 7.45 -12.28 7.82
CA CYS A 140 8.71 -12.73 7.23
C CYS A 140 8.75 -14.24 6.97
N ALA A 141 8.46 -15.06 7.99
CA ALA A 141 8.51 -16.50 7.90
C ALA A 141 7.44 -17.07 6.94
N LEU A 142 6.29 -16.40 6.83
CA LEU A 142 5.22 -16.75 5.90
C LEU A 142 5.57 -16.34 4.45
N LEU A 143 6.20 -15.18 4.26
CA LEU A 143 6.64 -14.73 2.93
C LEU A 143 7.78 -15.61 2.40
N GLU A 144 8.75 -16.01 3.21
CA GLU A 144 9.81 -16.94 2.82
C GLU A 144 9.24 -18.26 2.28
N GLN A 145 8.24 -18.82 2.96
CA GLN A 145 7.49 -20.01 2.50
C GLN A 145 6.72 -19.76 1.19
N THR A 146 6.24 -18.53 0.97
CA THR A 146 5.42 -18.15 -0.20
C THR A 146 6.26 -17.90 -1.46
N PHE A 147 7.47 -17.32 -1.31
CA PHE A 147 8.39 -17.09 -2.42
C PHE A 147 9.13 -18.37 -2.87
N TYR A 148 9.09 -19.46 -2.09
CA TYR A 148 9.77 -20.74 -2.36
C TYR A 148 11.28 -20.61 -2.65
N ARG A 149 11.94 -19.58 -2.10
CA ARG A 149 13.38 -19.32 -2.21
C ARG A 149 13.91 -18.61 -0.97
N GLU A 150 15.23 -18.62 -0.80
CA GLU A 150 15.92 -17.87 0.26
C GLU A 150 15.78 -16.35 0.03
N MET A 151 15.47 -15.61 1.10
CA MET A 151 15.22 -14.16 1.07
C MET A 151 16.04 -13.45 2.17
N LEU A 152 16.66 -12.31 1.87
CA LEU A 152 17.64 -11.69 2.79
C LEU A 152 17.01 -10.73 3.81
N PHE A 153 16.66 -11.20 5.00
CA PHE A 153 15.98 -10.40 6.04
C PHE A 153 16.84 -9.29 6.69
N PHE A 154 16.28 -8.08 6.78
CA PHE A 154 16.89 -6.92 7.46
C PHE A 154 15.92 -6.27 8.45
N ALA A 155 16.45 -5.72 9.53
CA ALA A 155 15.68 -4.88 10.46
C ALA A 155 15.62 -3.42 9.96
N CYS A 156 14.43 -2.84 9.93
CA CYS A 156 14.19 -1.43 9.58
C CYS A 156 14.52 -0.53 10.78
N ILE A 157 15.80 -0.13 10.89
CA ILE A 157 16.38 0.61 12.03
C ILE A 157 15.65 1.93 12.35
N ARG A 158 14.92 2.50 11.37
CA ARG A 158 14.17 3.77 11.50
C ARG A 158 13.15 3.78 12.65
N ASN A 159 12.63 2.61 13.04
CA ASN A 159 11.72 2.45 14.18
C ASN A 159 12.45 2.11 15.50
N SER A 160 13.62 1.46 15.44
CA SER A 160 14.41 1.09 16.64
C SER A 160 14.84 2.30 17.47
N ILE A 161 15.12 3.44 16.81
CA ILE A 161 15.49 4.70 17.48
C ILE A 161 14.30 5.28 18.28
N LYS A 162 13.07 5.21 17.75
CA LYS A 162 11.86 5.68 18.46
C LYS A 162 11.50 4.82 19.67
N GLY A 163 11.75 3.51 19.61
CA GLY A 163 11.52 2.61 20.74
C GLY A 163 12.41 2.95 21.94
N ARG A 164 13.70 3.21 21.68
CA ARG A 164 14.67 3.48 22.75
C ARG A 164 14.46 4.80 23.49
N ILE A 165 14.02 5.85 22.79
CA ILE A 165 13.69 7.15 23.41
C ILE A 165 12.49 7.04 24.35
N ARG A 166 11.56 6.10 24.11
CA ARG A 166 10.38 5.87 24.96
C ARG A 166 10.63 5.01 26.20
N SER A 167 11.80 4.40 26.34
CA SER A 167 12.19 3.61 27.52
C SER A 167 13.10 4.37 28.50
N GLU A 168 13.40 5.65 28.20
CA GLU A 168 14.33 6.49 28.97
C GLU A 168 13.62 7.73 29.59
N THR A 169 12.29 7.68 29.71
CA THR A 169 11.41 8.68 30.38
C THR A 169 10.31 7.99 31.18
#